data_AF-A0A3C2C2N8-F1
#
_entry.id   AF-A0A3C2C2N8-F1
#
_cell.length_a   1.000
_cell.length_b   1.000
_cell.length_c   1.000
_cell.angle_alpha   90.00
_cell.angle_beta   90.00
_cell.angle_gamma   90.00
#
_symmetry.space_group_name_H-M   'P 1'
#
loop_
_entity.id
_entity.type
_entity.pdbx_description
1 polymer ?
#
loop_
_entity_poly.entity_id
_entity_poly.type
_entity_poly.pdbx_seq_one_letter_code
_entity_poly.pdbx_strand_id
1 'polypeptide(L)'
;MKKQLALSTIVLLSGVINAQGVILSCAQEPLLFPKQILSTDTESLDVLADRSEISKKDNYLLTGNVSLNSSQYYLAADTINIQKS
;
A
#
# COMPACT_ATOMS: atom_id res chain seq x y z
N MET A 1 -67.42 -25.01 2.39
CA MET A 1 -65.98 -24.88 2.09
C MET A 1 -65.51 -23.52 2.55
N LYS A 2 -64.77 -23.42 3.66
CA LYS A 2 -64.32 -22.13 4.24
C LYS A 2 -62.97 -21.78 3.63
N LYS A 3 -62.91 -20.77 2.75
CA LYS A 3 -61.66 -20.25 2.19
C LYS A 3 -61.11 -19.19 3.14
N GLN A 4 -60.01 -19.49 3.83
CA GLN A 4 -59.31 -18.50 4.64
C GLN A 4 -58.27 -17.81 3.76
N LEU A 5 -58.40 -16.50 3.58
CA LEU A 5 -57.37 -15.67 2.96
C LEU A 5 -56.26 -15.45 3.99
N ALA A 6 -55.10 -16.06 3.77
CA ALA A 6 -53.89 -15.72 4.49
C ALA A 6 -53.31 -14.43 3.89
N LEU A 7 -53.36 -13.33 4.66
CA LEU A 7 -52.76 -12.06 4.31
C LEU A 7 -51.33 -12.05 4.87
N SER A 8 -50.33 -12.38 4.05
CA SER A 8 -48.92 -12.32 4.46
C SER A 8 -48.44 -10.87 4.49
N THR A 9 -48.35 -10.30 5.69
CA THR A 9 -47.69 -9.00 5.92
C THR A 9 -46.19 -9.17 5.81
N ILE A 10 -45.61 -8.71 4.69
CA ILE A 10 -44.16 -8.60 4.52
C ILE A 10 -43.69 -7.39 5.33
N VAL A 11 -43.04 -7.65 6.47
CA VAL A 11 -42.37 -6.60 7.26
C VAL A 11 -40.96 -6.43 6.67
N LEU A 12 -40.76 -5.34 5.92
CA LEU A 12 -39.45 -4.93 5.43
C LEU A 12 -38.66 -4.33 6.60
N LEU A 13 -37.79 -5.13 7.25
CA LEU A 13 -36.79 -4.59 8.16
C LEU A 13 -35.72 -3.83 7.35
N SER A 14 -35.77 -2.51 7.37
CA SER A 14 -34.68 -1.64 6.91
C SER A 14 -33.53 -1.70 7.91
N GLY A 15 -32.73 -2.76 7.85
CA GLY A 15 -31.46 -2.84 8.56
C GLY A 15 -30.51 -1.77 8.01
N VAL A 16 -30.15 -0.80 8.84
CA VAL A 16 -29.06 0.14 8.53
C VAL A 16 -27.73 -0.62 8.62
N ILE A 17 -27.11 -0.86 7.46
CA ILE A 17 -25.78 -1.46 7.40
C ILE A 17 -24.78 -0.35 7.72
N ASN A 18 -24.25 -0.32 8.94
CA ASN A 18 -23.19 0.60 9.29
C ASN A 18 -21.85 -0.12 9.07
N ALA A 19 -21.13 0.24 8.01
CA ALA A 19 -19.79 -0.27 7.78
C ALA A 19 -18.84 0.46 8.73
N GLN A 20 -18.33 -0.22 9.76
CA GLN A 20 -17.24 0.31 10.57
C GLN A 20 -16.02 0.58 9.65
N GLY A 21 -15.71 1.85 9.44
CA GLY A 21 -14.53 2.25 8.68
C GLY A 21 -13.25 1.79 9.35
N VAL A 22 -12.21 1.50 8.55
CA VAL A 22 -10.88 1.18 9.08
C VAL A 22 -10.22 2.48 9.52
N ILE A 23 -9.83 2.56 10.80
CA ILE A 23 -9.02 3.68 11.29
C ILE A 23 -7.58 3.47 10.80
N LEU A 24 -7.14 4.32 9.88
CA LEU A 24 -5.77 4.29 9.36
C LEU A 24 -4.85 4.95 10.38
N SER A 25 -4.25 4.13 11.24
CA SER A 25 -3.19 4.54 12.17
C SER A 25 -1.84 4.04 11.66
N CYS A 26 -0.84 4.92 11.60
CA CYS A 26 0.54 4.51 11.29
C CYS A 26 1.24 3.78 12.45
N ALA A 27 0.56 3.62 13.60
CA ALA A 27 1.11 2.94 14.75
C ALA A 27 0.94 1.43 14.60
N GLN A 28 1.98 0.74 14.11
CA GLN A 28 2.18 -0.72 14.18
C GLN A 28 1.00 -1.64 13.81
N GLU A 29 0.01 -1.12 13.11
CA GLU A 29 -1.06 -1.92 12.51
C GLU A 29 -0.56 -2.57 11.21
N PRO A 30 -1.15 -3.69 10.78
CA PRO A 30 -0.75 -4.35 9.54
C PRO A 30 -0.78 -3.36 8.38
N LEU A 31 0.26 -3.42 7.54
CA LEU A 31 0.35 -2.56 6.37
C LEU A 31 -0.92 -2.71 5.52
N LEU A 32 -1.49 -1.59 5.09
CA LEU A 32 -2.64 -1.57 4.17
C LEU A 32 -2.34 -2.31 2.87
N PHE A 33 -1.06 -2.33 2.49
CA PHE A 33 -0.54 -3.06 1.34
C PHE A 33 0.59 -3.97 1.79
N PRO A 34 0.70 -5.19 1.24
CA PRO A 34 1.84 -6.06 1.51
C PRO A 34 3.16 -5.33 1.28
N LYS A 35 4.12 -5.56 2.17
CA LYS A 35 5.48 -5.05 1.99
C LYS A 35 6.09 -5.69 0.74
N GLN A 36 6.42 -4.86 -0.24
CA GLN A 36 7.14 -5.29 -1.43
C GLN A 36 8.65 -5.17 -1.19
N ILE A 37 9.41 -6.11 -1.74
CA ILE A 37 10.87 -6.17 -1.64
C ILE A 37 11.42 -6.01 -3.04
N LEU A 38 12.31 -5.03 -3.23
CA LEU A 38 13.04 -4.86 -4.49
C LEU A 38 13.97 -6.06 -4.71
N SER A 39 14.20 -6.41 -5.97
CA SER A 39 15.13 -7.46 -6.36
C SER A 39 16.53 -7.20 -5.79
N THR A 40 17.18 -8.27 -5.32
CA THR A 40 18.59 -8.25 -4.92
C THR A 40 19.54 -8.55 -6.08
N ASP A 41 19.00 -8.93 -7.24
CA ASP A 41 19.77 -9.09 -8.47
C ASP A 41 20.11 -7.71 -9.05
N THR A 42 21.38 -7.37 -9.02
CA THR A 42 21.90 -6.07 -9.48
C THR A 42 21.71 -5.86 -10.98
N GLU A 43 21.61 -6.91 -11.79
CA GLU A 43 21.34 -6.78 -13.22
C GLU A 43 19.89 -6.34 -13.50
N SER A 44 19.01 -6.53 -12.52
CA SER A 44 17.59 -6.16 -12.60
C SER A 44 17.25 -4.84 -11.92
N LEU A 45 18.25 -4.11 -11.43
CA LEU A 45 18.09 -2.88 -10.65
C LEU A 45 18.70 -1.67 -11.36
N ASP A 46 17.84 -0.83 -11.92
CA ASP A 46 18.23 0.48 -12.45
C ASP A 46 17.93 1.58 -11.44
N VAL A 47 18.88 2.48 -11.23
CA VAL A 47 18.76 3.63 -10.32
C VAL A 47 19.08 4.90 -11.08
N LEU A 48 18.11 5.81 -11.17
CA LEU A 48 18.25 7.13 -11.79
C LEU A 48 17.97 8.21 -10.75
N ALA A 49 18.77 9.27 -10.77
CA ALA A 49 18.60 10.47 -9.96
C ALA A 49 19.39 11.63 -10.58
N ASP A 50 18.97 12.86 -10.33
CA ASP A 50 19.72 14.04 -10.75
C ASP A 50 21.04 14.19 -9.97
N ARG A 51 21.04 13.75 -8.70
CA ARG A 51 22.21 13.80 -7.81
C ARG A 51 22.30 12.56 -6.92
N SER A 52 23.53 12.10 -6.70
CA SER A 52 23.86 11.05 -5.75
C SER A 52 24.98 11.48 -4.82
N GLU A 53 24.79 11.24 -3.52
CA GLU A 53 25.79 11.49 -2.48
C GLU A 53 26.00 10.21 -1.66
N ILE A 54 27.27 9.90 -1.37
CA ILE A 54 27.66 8.76 -0.54
C ILE A 54 28.28 9.32 0.73
N SER A 55 27.75 8.94 1.88
CA SER A 55 28.32 9.29 3.18
C SER A 55 29.01 8.08 3.83
N LYS A 56 29.67 8.30 4.97
CA LYS A 56 30.36 7.23 5.71
C LYS A 56 29.37 6.10 6.05
N LYS A 57 29.88 4.85 6.04
CA LYS A 57 29.10 3.61 6.27
C LYS A 57 28.14 3.23 5.13
N ASP A 58 28.49 3.53 3.89
CA ASP A 58 27.73 3.14 2.69
C ASP A 58 26.26 3.61 2.73
N ASN A 59 26.00 4.80 3.30
CA ASN A 59 24.68 5.42 3.20
C ASN A 59 24.63 6.29 1.94
N TYR A 60 23.56 6.12 1.15
CA TYR A 60 23.36 6.84 -0.10
C TYR A 60 22.20 7.81 0.04
N LEU A 61 22.40 9.05 -0.39
CA LEU A 61 21.36 10.04 -0.55
C LEU A 61 21.19 10.33 -2.04
N LEU A 62 20.05 9.94 -2.59
CA LEU A 62 19.65 10.20 -3.97
C LEU A 62 18.64 11.34 -3.97
N THR A 63 18.83 12.37 -4.80
CA THR A 63 17.94 13.53 -4.87
C THR A 63 17.68 13.97 -6.30
N GLY A 64 16.49 14.54 -6.51
CA GLY A 64 16.02 15.02 -7.80
C GLY A 64 15.53 13.88 -8.70
N ASN A 65 14.22 13.83 -8.91
CA ASN A 65 13.55 12.89 -9.81
C ASN A 65 14.05 11.43 -9.67
N VAL A 66 14.18 10.95 -8.43
CA VAL A 66 14.76 9.64 -8.17
C VAL A 66 13.79 8.55 -8.63
N SER A 67 14.30 7.58 -9.39
CA SER A 67 13.54 6.39 -9.76
C SER A 67 14.38 5.13 -9.64
N LEU A 68 13.82 4.11 -9.01
CA LEU A 68 14.37 2.76 -8.91
C LEU A 68 13.44 1.83 -9.69
N ASN A 69 13.97 1.18 -10.71
CA ASN A 69 13.31 0.10 -11.41
C ASN A 69 13.94 -1.22 -10.96
N SER A 70 13.13 -2.15 -10.47
CA SER A 70 13.59 -3.41 -9.89
C SER A 70 12.71 -4.57 -10.33
N SER A 71 13.00 -5.11 -11.51
CA SER A 71 12.23 -6.18 -12.15
C SER A 71 10.71 -5.90 -12.18
N GLN A 72 9.94 -6.43 -11.22
CA GLN A 72 8.50 -6.25 -11.13
C GLN A 72 8.04 -4.96 -10.44
N TYR A 73 8.95 -4.28 -9.74
CA TYR A 73 8.62 -3.13 -8.90
C TYR A 73 9.29 -1.85 -9.38
N TYR A 74 8.61 -0.74 -9.16
CA TYR A 74 9.09 0.59 -9.47
C TYR A 74 8.83 1.51 -8.27
N LEU A 75 9.84 2.29 -7.89
CA LEU A 75 9.77 3.28 -6.81
C LEU A 75 10.25 4.63 -7.35
N ALA A 76 9.46 5.69 -7.18
CA ALA A 76 9.86 7.05 -7.53
C ALA A 76 9.60 8.02 -6.38
N ALA A 77 10.51 8.96 -6.18
CA ALA A 77 10.43 10.00 -5.16
C ALA A 77 11.37 11.16 -5.47
N ASP A 78 11.16 12.32 -4.83
CA ASP A 78 12.11 13.44 -4.93
C ASP A 78 13.43 13.15 -4.21
N THR A 79 13.41 12.30 -3.18
CA THR A 79 14.56 11.97 -2.34
C THR A 79 14.45 10.55 -1.81
N ILE A 80 15.54 9.78 -1.89
CA ILE A 80 15.65 8.44 -1.29
C ILE A 80 16.93 8.36 -0.46
N ASN A 81 16.78 7.92 0.79
CA ASN A 81 17.90 7.66 1.70
C ASN A 81 18.04 6.14 1.87
N ILE A 82 19.17 5.59 1.42
CA ILE A 82 19.50 4.17 1.55
C ILE A 82 20.53 4.04 2.67
N GLN A 83 20.17 3.29 3.72
CA GLN A 83 21.06 3.02 4.83
C GLN A 83 21.47 1.56 4.82
N LYS A 84 22.77 1.29 4.84
CA LYS A 84 23.27 -0.08 5.01
C LYS A 84 23.06 -0.49 6.47
N SER A 85 22.25 -1.53 6.67
CA SER A 85 22.00 -2.17 7.96
C SER A 85 23.22 -2.92 8.47
#